data_AF-A0A1X3DEX2-F1
#
_entry.id   AF-A0A1X3DEX2-F1
#
_cell.length_a   1.000
_cell.length_b   1.000
_cell.length_c   1.000
_cell.angle_alpha   90.00
_cell.angle_beta   90.00
_cell.angle_gamma   90.00
#
_symmetry.space_group_name_H-M   'P 1'
#
loop_
_entity.id
_entity.type
_entity.pdbx_description
1 polymer ?
#
loop_
_entity_poly.entity_id
_entity_poly.type
_entity_poly.pdbx_seq_one_letter_code
_entity_poly.pdbx_strand_id
1 'polypeptide(L)' 'MNSDTYSALIFAVLVTLIGGAYFNRSLRDAGVPANARTALLAVGAAVIIGCVLYYLGLI' A
#
# COMPACT_ATOMS: atom_id res chain seq x y z
N MET A 1 17.44 3.13 15.89
CA MET A 1 16.35 3.19 14.90
C MET A 1 16.35 4.59 14.32
N ASN A 2 16.71 4.70 13.03
CA ASN A 2 17.05 5.97 12.39
C ASN A 2 15.80 6.70 11.87
N SER A 3 15.89 8.03 11.76
CA SER A 3 14.85 8.91 11.19
C SER A 3 14.31 8.40 9.84
N ASP A 4 15.18 7.78 9.04
CA ASP A 4 14.85 7.21 7.73
C ASP A 4 13.84 6.05 7.83
N THR A 5 13.93 5.25 8.90
CA THR A 5 13.00 4.14 9.16
C THR A 5 11.59 4.66 9.45
N TYR A 6 11.47 5.68 10.31
CA TYR A 6 10.17 6.30 10.60
C TYR A 6 9.59 6.99 9.37
N SER A 7 10.43 7.66 8.59
CA SER A 7 10.01 8.34 7.35
C SER A 7 9.49 7.35 6.31
N ALA A 8 10.17 6.20 6.12
CA ALA A 8 9.74 5.15 5.21
C ALA A 8 8.42 4.48 5.64
N LEU A 9 8.25 4.23 6.94
CA LEU A 9 7.00 3.68 7.48
C LEU A 9 5.83 4.66 7.33
N ILE A 10 6.04 5.95 7.63
CA ILE A 10 5.02 6.99 7.45
C ILE A 10 4.64 7.10 5.97
N PHE A 11 5.62 7.08 5.08
CA PHE A 11 5.38 7.09 3.64
C PHE A 11 4.53 5.89 3.18
N ALA A 12 4.87 4.67 3.60
CA ALA A 12 4.09 3.48 3.25
C ALA A 12 2.66 3.54 3.78
N VAL A 13 2.46 4.02 5.01
CA VAL A 13 1.13 4.19 5.61
C VAL A 13 0.32 5.22 4.81
N LEU A 14 0.90 6.38 4.48
CA LEU A 14 0.24 7.42 3.70
C LEU A 14 -0.16 6.93 2.30
N VAL A 15 0.77 6.28 1.59
CA VAL A 15 0.50 5.74 0.25
C VAL A 15 -0.58 4.66 0.31
N THR A 16 -0.52 3.76 1.29
CA THR A 16 -1.50 2.67 1.42
C THR A 16 -2.89 3.22 1.76
N LEU A 17 -2.99 4.18 2.67
CA LEU A 17 -4.28 4.76 3.08
C LEU A 17 -4.88 5.63 1.97
N ILE A 18 -4.11 6.60 1.46
CA ILE A 18 -4.60 7.55 0.46
C ILE A 18 -4.75 6.85 -0.88
N GLY A 19 -3.68 6.22 -1.36
CA GLY A 19 -3.69 5.47 -2.63
C GLY A 19 -4.73 4.35 -2.63
N GLY A 20 -4.84 3.59 -1.53
CA GLY A 20 -5.84 2.54 -1.39
C GLY A 20 -7.27 3.07 -1.45
N ALA A 21 -7.58 4.19 -0.80
CA ALA A 21 -8.92 4.78 -0.83
C ALA A 21 -9.30 5.27 -2.24
N TYR A 22 -8.39 5.98 -2.93
CA TYR A 22 -8.61 6.45 -4.31
C TYR A 22 -8.73 5.29 -5.29
N PHE A 23 -7.85 4.30 -5.18
CA PHE A 23 -7.87 3.12 -6.05
C PHE A 23 -9.13 2.28 -5.84
N ASN A 24 -9.53 2.04 -4.59
CA ASN A 24 -10.78 1.35 -4.27
C ASN A 24 -12.01 2.07 -4.84
N ARG A 25 -12.03 3.41 -4.76
CA ARG A 25 -13.10 4.21 -5.36
C ARG A 25 -13.12 4.06 -6.88
N SER A 26 -11.96 4.17 -7.53
CA SER A 26 -11.86 4.00 -8.99
C SER A 26 -12.28 2.59 -9.44
N LEU A 27 -11.86 1.54 -8.73
CA LEU A 27 -12.30 0.16 -9.00
C LEU A 27 -13.80 -0.04 -8.76
N ARG A 28 -14.37 0.63 -7.76
CA ARG A 28 -15.81 0.61 -7.51
C ARG A 28 -16.57 1.28 -8.65
N ASP A 29 -16.09 2.42 -9.12
CA ASP A 29 -16.69 3.15 -10.24
C ASP A 29 -16.57 2.35 -11.55
N ALA A 30 -15.53 1.51 -11.69
CA ALA A 30 -15.36 0.57 -12.79
C ALA A 30 -16.20 -0.73 -12.66
N GLY A 31 -17.00 -0.89 -11.60
CA GLY A 31 -17.86 -2.06 -11.40
C GLY A 31 -17.13 -3.33 -10.93
N VAL A 32 -15.90 -3.22 -10.43
CA VAL A 32 -15.12 -4.37 -9.96
C VAL A 32 -15.75 -4.95 -8.69
N PRO A 33 -15.96 -6.28 -8.61
CA PRO A 33 -16.59 -6.92 -7.46
C PRO A 33 -15.72 -6.81 -6.21
N ALA A 34 -16.37 -6.75 -5.04
CA ALA A 34 -15.72 -6.38 -3.78
C ALA A 34 -14.53 -7.28 -3.41
N ASN A 35 -14.66 -8.59 -3.62
CA ASN A 35 -13.60 -9.58 -3.41
C ASN A 35 -12.35 -9.30 -4.26
N ALA A 36 -12.53 -8.97 -5.55
CA ALA A 36 -11.42 -8.64 -6.44
C ALA A 36 -10.75 -7.32 -6.03
N ARG A 37 -11.52 -6.31 -5.60
CA ARG A 37 -10.97 -5.05 -5.08
C ARG A 37 -10.13 -5.27 -3.83
N THR A 38 -10.62 -6.06 -2.87
CA THR A 38 -9.89 -6.38 -1.64
C THR A 38 -8.58 -7.10 -1.95
N ALA A 39 -8.60 -8.07 -2.87
CA ALA A 39 -7.39 -8.76 -3.31
C ALA A 39 -6.38 -7.80 -3.96
N LEU A 40 -6.82 -6.94 -4.87
CA LEU A 40 -5.97 -5.95 -5.53
C LEU A 40 -5.34 -4.96 -4.53
N LEU A 41 -6.12 -4.47 -3.57
CA LEU A 41 -5.64 -3.58 -2.51
C LEU A 41 -4.62 -4.28 -1.60
N ALA A 42 -4.88 -5.54 -1.23
CA ALA A 42 -3.98 -6.34 -0.41
C ALA A 42 -2.65 -6.61 -1.13
N VAL A 43 -2.69 -6.94 -2.42
CA VAL A 43 -1.49 -7.14 -3.25
C VAL A 43 -0.70 -5.83 -3.37
N GLY A 44 -1.36 -4.71 -3.65
CA GLY A 44 -0.70 -3.41 -3.72
C GLY A 44 -0.02 -3.01 -2.40
N ALA A 45 -0.70 -3.21 -1.27
CA ALA A 45 -0.13 -2.98 0.05
C ALA A 45 1.07 -3.90 0.34
N ALA A 46 0.99 -5.17 -0.05
CA ALA A 46 2.11 -6.11 0.13
C ALA A 46 3.35 -5.69 -0.67
N VAL A 47 3.18 -5.18 -1.90
CA VAL A 47 4.29 -4.65 -2.70
C VAL A 47 4.94 -3.44 -2.02
N ILE A 48 4.14 -2.48 -1.53
CA ILE A 48 4.65 -1.30 -0.80
C ILE A 48 5.44 -1.71 0.44
N ILE A 49 4.88 -2.63 1.23
CA ILE A 49 5.54 -3.16 2.43
C ILE A 49 6.86 -3.85 2.04
N GLY A 50 6.86 -4.69 1.00
CA GLY A 50 8.06 -5.34 0.48
C GLY A 50 9.14 -4.35 0.05
N CYS A 51 8.77 -3.28 -0.66
CA CYS A 51 9.69 -2.21 -1.03
C CYS A 51 10.30 -1.51 0.19
N VAL A 52 9.51 -1.26 1.24
CA VAL A 52 10.03 -0.67 2.48
C VAL A 52 10.96 -1.62 3.21
N LEU A 53 10.61 -2.91 3.31
CA LEU A 53 11.47 -3.91 3.94
C LEU A 53 12.81 -4.04 3.21
N TYR A 54 12.80 -4.04 1.87
CA TYR A 54 14.01 -4.05 1.04
C TYR A 54 14.83 -2.77 1.23
N TYR A 55 14.18 -1.61 1.23
CA TYR A 55 14.86 -0.32 1.46
C TYR A 55 15.54 -0.26 2.84
N LEU A 56 14.94 -0.90 3.85
CA LEU A 56 15.49 -0.98 5.21
C LEU A 56 16.55 -2.08 5.37
N GLY A 57 16.83 -2.88 4.33
CA GLY A 57 17.76 -4.01 4.37
C GLY A 57 17.30 -5.16 5.26
N LEU A 58 15.98 -5.31 5.44
CA LEU A 58 15.37 -6.38 6.24
C LEU A 58 15.09 -7.66 5.42
N ILE A 59 15.03 -7.52 4.10
CA ILE A 59 14.96 -8.59 3.08
C ILE A 59 15.86 -8.22 1.91
#